data_AF-A0A8S2ZK91-F1
#
_entry.id   AF-A0A8S2ZK91-F1
#
_cell.length_a   1.000
_cell.length_b   1.000
_cell.length_c   1.000
_cell.angle_alpha   90.00
_cell.angle_beta   90.00
_cell.angle_gamma   90.00
#
_symmetry.space_group_name_H-M   'P 1'
#
loop_
_entity.id
_entity.type
_entity.pdbx_description
1 polymer ?
#
loop_
_entity_poly.entity_id
_entity_poly.type
_entity_poly.pdbx_seq_one_letter_code
_entity_poly.pdbx_strand_id
1 'polypeptide(L)' 'PLVPEFYASFPSRILYSWVTPLILQGYRKPLTEKDCWELPMSERTVTVVDQVRNYMKG' A
#
# COMPACT_ATOMS: atom_id res chain seq x y z
N PRO A 1 -6.42 2.04 -7.17
CA PRO A 1 -6.95 0.70 -6.78
C PRO A 1 -6.46 0.30 -5.38
N LEU A 2 -7.28 -0.36 -4.55
CA LEU A 2 -6.88 -0.76 -3.19
C LEU A 2 -5.68 -1.71 -3.21
N VAL A 3 -4.76 -1.56 -2.25
CA VAL A 3 -3.55 -2.38 -2.15
C VAL A 3 -3.95 -3.86 -1.95
N PRO A 4 -3.50 -4.79 -2.81
CA PRO A 4 -3.86 -6.20 -2.74
C PRO A 4 -3.30 -6.91 -1.50
N GLU A 5 -2.39 -6.27 -0.76
CA GLU A 5 -1.88 -6.71 0.55
C GLU A 5 -3.01 -7.04 1.55
N PHE A 6 -4.10 -6.27 1.54
CA PHE A 6 -5.24 -6.48 2.44
C PHE A 6 -6.00 -7.78 2.14
N TYR A 7 -6.03 -8.21 0.88
CA TYR A 7 -6.77 -9.40 0.42
C TYR A 7 -5.86 -10.61 0.18
N ALA A 8 -4.54 -10.45 0.33
CA ALA A 8 -3.56 -11.52 0.15
C ALA A 8 -3.62 -12.53 1.31
N SER A 9 -3.56 -13.83 0.97
CA SER A 9 -3.44 -14.92 1.94
C SER A 9 -2.12 -14.83 2.73
N PHE A 10 -2.08 -15.39 3.95
CA PHE A 10 -0.92 -15.33 4.85
C PHE A 10 0.45 -15.65 4.19
N PRO A 11 0.61 -16.73 3.39
CA PRO A 11 1.87 -16.98 2.71
C PRO A 11 2.19 -15.94 1.60
N SER A 12 1.17 -15.37 0.94
CA SER A 12 1.36 -14.32 -0.06
C SER A 12 1.83 -12.99 0.55
N ARG A 13 1.44 -12.71 1.81
CA ARG A 13 1.97 -11.58 2.58
C ARG A 13 3.44 -11.75 2.95
N ILE A 14 3.86 -12.96 3.33
CA ILE A 14 5.27 -13.26 3.69
C ILE A 14 6.17 -13.23 2.46
N LEU A 15 5.74 -13.85 1.37
CA LEU A 15 6.53 -13.97 0.14
C LEU A 15 6.38 -12.77 -0.80
N TYR A 16 5.68 -11.71 -0.36
CA TYR A 16 5.39 -10.50 -1.14
C TYR A 16 4.86 -10.78 -2.57
N SER A 17 4.18 -11.91 -2.76
CA SER A 17 3.76 -12.38 -4.08
C SER A 17 2.69 -11.48 -4.71
N TRP A 18 2.02 -10.67 -3.88
CA TRP A 18 1.08 -9.64 -4.32
C TRP A 18 1.74 -8.51 -5.12
N VAL A 19 3.06 -8.32 -5.01
CA VAL A 19 3.81 -7.28 -5.75
C VAL A 19 4.25 -7.77 -7.14
N THR A 20 4.44 -9.07 -7.31
CA THR A 20 4.92 -9.70 -8.55
C THR A 20 4.19 -9.26 -9.83
N PRO A 21 2.84 -9.17 -9.88
CA PRO A 21 2.15 -8.71 -11.10
C PRO A 21 2.47 -7.25 -11.49
N LEU A 22 2.71 -6.37 -10.52
CA LEU A 22 3.10 -4.98 -10.77
C LEU A 22 4.50 -4.89 -11.38
N ILE A 23 5.44 -5.69 -10.85
CA ILE A 23 6.81 -5.80 -11.38
C ILE A 23 6.78 -6.31 -12.82
N LEU A 24 5.98 -7.35 -13.10
CA LEU A 24 5.85 -7.92 -14.44
C LEU A 24 5.22 -6.93 -15.44
N GLN A 25 4.26 -6.13 -14.98
CA GLN A 25 3.65 -5.06 -15.76
C GLN A 25 4.67 -3.96 -16.10
N GLY A 26 5.47 -3.52 -15.12
CA GLY A 26 6.57 -2.56 -15.31
C GLY A 26 7.65 -3.03 -16.28
N TYR A 27 7.92 -4.34 -16.28
CA TYR A 27 8.85 -4.96 -17.23
C TYR A 27 8.30 -4.92 -18.68
N ARG A 28 6.98 -5.08 -18.85
CA ARG A 28 6.33 -5.07 -20.16
C ARG A 28 6.00 -3.68 -20.68
N LYS A 29 5.71 -2.73 -19.79
CA LYS A 29 5.29 -1.36 -20.10
C LYS A 29 5.74 -0.41 -18.99
N PRO A 30 6.20 0.81 -19.29
CA PRO A 30 6.49 1.80 -18.27
C PRO A 30 5.26 2.07 -17.38
N LEU A 31 5.45 1.94 -16.07
CA LEU A 31 4.44 2.20 -15.06
C LEU A 31 4.05 3.67 -15.06
N THR A 32 2.76 3.94 -15.02
CA THR A 32 2.22 5.31 -14.86
C THR A 32 1.62 5.44 -13.46
N GLU A 33 1.45 6.66 -12.93
CA GLU A 33 0.83 6.89 -11.61
C GLU A 33 -0.54 6.20 -11.44
N LYS A 34 -1.26 5.97 -12.55
CA LYS A 34 -2.54 5.26 -12.58
C LYS A 34 -2.42 3.75 -12.27
N ASP A 35 -1.24 3.18 -12.47
CA ASP A 35 -0.95 1.76 -12.18
C ASP A 35 -0.53 1.54 -10.72
N CYS A 36 -0.22 2.61 -10.00
CA CYS A 36 0.09 2.53 -8.57
C CYS A 36 -1.16 2.23 -7.74
N TRP A 37 -0.97 1.49 -6.65
CA TRP A 37 -2.02 1.30 -5.67
C TRP A 37 -2.26 2.60 -4.90
N GLU A 38 -3.52 2.84 -4.57
CA GLU A 38 -3.90 3.95 -3.72
C GLU A 38 -3.63 3.58 -2.27
N LEU A 39 -3.01 4.49 -1.52
CA LEU A 39 -2.79 4.27 -0.09
C LEU A 39 -4.13 4.14 0.64
N PRO A 40 -4.24 3.17 1.57
CA PRO A 40 -5.41 3.01 2.41
C PRO A 40 -5.66 4.29 3.24
N MET A 41 -6.94 4.62 3.46
CA MET A 41 -7.34 5.82 4.23
C MET A 41 -6.69 5.91 5.61
N SER A 42 -6.38 4.76 6.24
CA SER A 42 -5.75 4.68 7.57
C SER A 42 -4.30 5.14 7.62
N GLU A 43 -3.58 5.12 6.49
CA GLU A 43 -2.18 5.57 6.40
C GLU A 43 -2.03 6.96 5.78
N ARG A 44 -3.16 7.65 5.54
CA ARG A 44 -3.11 9.03 5.09
C ARG A 44 -2.55 9.89 6.22
N THR A 45 -1.79 10.90 5.82
CA THR A 45 -1.14 11.88 6.73
C THR A 45 -2.09 12.45 7.78
N VAL A 46 -3.38 12.55 7.46
CA VAL A 46 -4.44 13.00 8.38
C VAL A 46 -4.53 12.11 9.64
N THR A 47 -4.48 10.78 9.48
CA THR A 47 -4.64 9.82 10.58
C THR A 47 -3.38 9.72 11.43
N VAL A 48 -2.21 9.72 10.78
CA VAL A 48 -0.91 9.67 11.46
C VAL A 48 -0.66 10.94 12.28
N VAL A 49 -0.97 12.12 11.72
CA VAL A 49 -0.82 13.40 12.43
C VAL A 49 -1.74 13.46 13.65
N ASP A 50 -2.96 12.93 13.57
CA ASP A 50 -3.86 12.88 14.72
C ASP A 50 -3.38 11.95 15.83
N GLN A 51 -2.82 10.79 15.49
CA GLN A 51 -2.22 9.88 16.48
C GLN A 51 -1.03 10.53 17.19
N VAL A 52 -0.12 11.12 16.42
CA VAL A 52 1.07 11.79 16.93
C VAL A 52 0.69 13.01 17.79
N ARG A 53 -0.32 13.79 17.36
CA ARG A 53 -0.86 14.93 18.12
C ARG A 53 -1.49 14.50 19.45
N ASN A 54 -2.21 13.38 19.48
CA ASN A 54 -2.81 12.87 20.71
C ASN A 54 -1.74 12.35 21.68
N TYR A 55 -0.69 11.71 21.17
CA TYR A 55 0.44 11.25 21.99
C TYR A 55 1.23 12.41 22.61
N MET A 56 1.41 13.51 21.87
CA MET A 56 2.11 14.71 22.37
C MET A 56 1.26 15.61 23.30
N LYS A 57 -0.03 15.32 23.47
CA LYS A 57 -0.93 16.06 24.36
C LYS A 57 -1.11 15.42 25.73
N GLY A 58 -0.68 14.17 25.91
CA GLY A 58 -0.59 13.50 27.22
C GLY A 58 0.78 13.70 27.84
#